data_AF-A0A4V0XK08-F1
#
_entry.id   AF-A0A4V0XK08-F1
#
_cell.length_a   1.000
_cell.length_b   1.000
_cell.length_c   1.000
_cell.angle_alpha   90.00
_cell.angle_beta   90.00
_cell.angle_gamma   90.00
#
_symmetry.space_group_name_H-M   'P 1'
#
loop_
_entity.id
_entity.type
_entity.pdbx_description
1 polymer ?
#
loop_
_entity_poly.entity_id
_entity_poly.type
_entity_poly.pdbx_seq_one_letter_code
_entity_poly.pdbx_strand_id
1 'polypeptide(L)' 'MSPITKSLIEELEHAPESVQREVLAFLRHLRARGAGNDGSEDVHALLPLAESAWAVDWDTPEEDEAWRNL' A
#
# COMPACT_ATOMS: atom_id res chain seq x y z
N MET A 1 -22.57 18.48 -4.96
CA MET A 1 -21.41 18.33 -4.08
C MET A 1 -21.69 17.16 -3.14
N SER A 2 -20.76 16.24 -2.91
CA SER A 2 -20.99 15.09 -2.01
C SER A 2 -21.19 15.58 -0.56
N PRO A 3 -22.08 14.95 0.24
CA PRO A 3 -22.25 15.30 1.65
C PRO A 3 -20.93 15.23 2.44
N ILE A 4 -20.05 14.30 2.07
CA ILE A 4 -18.72 14.14 2.67
C ILE A 4 -17.81 15.33 2.33
N THR A 5 -17.84 15.80 1.08
CA THR A 5 -17.05 16.99 0.67
C THR A 5 -17.48 18.22 1.45
N LYS A 6 -18.78 18.37 1.72
CA LYS A 6 -19.30 19.49 2.50
C LYS A 6 -18.80 19.45 3.95
N SER A 7 -18.95 18.32 4.62
CA SER A 7 -18.47 18.14 6.00
C SER A 7 -16.96 18.32 6.13
N LEU A 8 -16.17 17.85 5.16
CA LEU A 8 -14.71 18.03 5.17
C LEU A 8 -14.30 19.51 5.08
N ILE A 9 -15.02 20.30 4.27
CA ILE A 9 -14.77 21.75 4.15
C ILE A 9 -15.12 22.45 5.46
N GLU A 10 -16.28 22.14 6.05
CA GLU A 10 -16.72 22.72 7.32
C GLU A 10 -15.75 22.43 8.47
N GLU A 11 -15.21 21.20 8.57
CA GLU A 11 -14.19 20.84 9.56
C GLU A 11 -12.87 21.57 9.33
N LEU A 12 -12.43 21.70 8.07
CA LEU A 12 -11.19 22.41 7.73
C LEU A 12 -11.27 23.92 8.01
N GLU A 13 -12.43 24.54 7.84
CA GLU A 13 -12.65 25.96 8.14
C GLU A 13 -12.44 26.30 9.61
N HIS A 14 -12.78 25.38 10.52
CA HIS A 14 -12.64 25.56 11.97
C HIS A 14 -11.31 25.01 12.52
N ALA A 15 -10.56 24.25 11.71
CA ALA A 15 -9.30 23.65 12.11
C ALA A 15 -8.15 24.67 12.10
N PRO A 16 -7.15 24.52 13.00
CA PRO A 16 -5.92 25.30 12.95
C PRO A 16 -5.15 25.10 11.64
N GLU A 17 -4.40 26.11 11.20
CA GLU A 17 -3.63 26.06 9.94
C GLU A 17 -2.66 24.87 9.88
N SER A 18 -2.09 24.45 11.02
CA SER A 18 -1.23 23.26 11.09
C SER A 18 -1.95 21.99 10.64
N VAL A 19 -3.21 21.82 11.03
CA VAL A 19 -4.04 20.68 10.66
C VAL A 19 -4.47 20.78 9.20
N GLN A 20 -4.84 21.97 8.73
CA GLN A 20 -5.19 22.18 7.32
C GLN A 20 -4.01 21.83 6.38
N ARG A 21 -2.78 22.20 6.78
CA ARG A 21 -1.55 21.86 6.04
C ARG A 21 -1.30 20.36 5.98
N GLU A 22 -1.52 19.65 7.09
CA GLU A 22 -1.36 18.20 7.16
C GLU A 22 -2.38 17.47 6.28
N VAL A 23 -3.65 17.88 6.34
CA VAL A 23 -4.70 17.32 5.48
C VAL A 23 -4.41 17.60 4.00
N LEU A 24 -3.94 18.80 3.66
CA LEU A 24 -3.53 19.12 2.30
C LEU A 24 -2.35 18.26 1.82
N ALA A 25 -1.35 18.05 2.67
CA ALA A 25 -0.22 17.17 2.39
C ALA A 25 -0.69 15.73 2.17
N PHE A 26 -1.61 15.25 3.00
CA PHE A 26 -2.19 13.91 2.87
C PHE A 26 -2.99 13.74 1.57
N LEU A 27 -3.83 14.71 1.20
CA LEU A 27 -4.56 14.67 -0.07
C LEU A 27 -3.63 14.67 -1.28
N ARG A 28 -2.53 15.43 -1.21
CA ARG A 28 -1.47 15.40 -2.26
C ARG A 28 -0.77 14.05 -2.30
N HIS A 29 -0.48 13.46 -1.16
CA HIS A 29 0.08 12.11 -1.08
C HIS A 29 -0.86 11.08 -1.68
N LEU A 30 -2.17 11.12 -1.37
CA LEU A 30 -3.16 10.22 -1.96
C LEU A 30 -3.28 10.38 -3.47
N ARG A 31 -3.18 11.62 -3.98
CA ARG A 31 -3.14 11.88 -5.42
C ARG A 31 -1.87 11.34 -6.06
N ALA A 32 -0.71 11.57 -5.45
CA ALA A 32 0.57 11.05 -5.93
C ALA A 32 0.59 9.51 -5.89
N ARG A 33 0.02 8.91 -4.85
CA ARG A 33 -0.19 7.48 -4.75
C ARG A 33 -1.13 7.01 -5.85
N GLY A 34 -2.28 7.65 -6.07
CA GLY A 34 -3.20 7.28 -7.15
C GLY A 34 -2.61 7.47 -8.56
N ALA A 35 -1.76 8.49 -8.76
CA ALA A 35 -1.08 8.76 -10.02
C ALA A 35 0.16 7.88 -10.25
N GLY A 36 0.70 7.25 -9.20
CA GLY A 36 1.73 6.20 -9.29
C GLY A 36 1.17 4.80 -9.03
N ASN A 37 -0.14 4.67 -8.86
CA ASN A 37 -0.85 3.42 -8.60
C ASN A 37 -1.85 3.15 -9.72
N ASP A 38 -1.30 3.14 -10.93
CA ASP A 38 -1.69 2.23 -11.99
C ASP A 38 -1.38 0.76 -11.59
N GLY A 39 -1.29 0.45 -10.28
CA GLY A 39 -1.80 -0.75 -9.61
C GLY A 39 -1.23 -2.11 -10.02
N SER A 40 -0.28 -2.17 -10.94
CA SER A 40 0.11 -3.43 -11.59
C SER A 40 1.60 -3.58 -11.88
N GLU A 41 2.41 -2.51 -11.84
CA GLU A 41 3.80 -2.62 -12.29
C GLU A 41 4.83 -3.04 -11.24
N ASP A 42 4.61 -2.86 -9.93
CA ASP A 42 5.73 -3.07 -8.97
C ASP A 42 5.55 -4.21 -7.96
N VAL A 43 4.33 -4.56 -7.56
CA VAL A 43 4.16 -5.68 -6.61
C VAL A 43 4.37 -7.03 -7.31
N HIS A 44 3.86 -7.19 -8.54
CA HIS A 44 4.07 -8.41 -9.32
C HIS A 44 5.49 -8.55 -9.88
N ALA A 45 6.20 -7.44 -10.12
CA ALA A 45 7.60 -7.47 -10.55
C ALA A 45 8.55 -7.95 -9.43
N LEU A 46 8.16 -7.75 -8.17
CA LEU A 46 8.93 -8.18 -7.00
C LEU A 46 8.61 -9.61 -6.53
N LEU A 47 7.52 -10.22 -7.02
CA LEU A 47 7.17 -11.61 -6.65
C LEU A 47 8.24 -12.63 -7.09
N PRO A 48 8.81 -12.59 -8.31
CA PRO A 48 9.88 -13.50 -8.71
C PRO A 48 11.16 -13.33 -7.88
N LEU A 49 11.45 -12.09 -7.44
CA LEU A 49 12.58 -11.79 -6.56
C LEU A 49 12.34 -12.32 -5.14
N ALA A 50 11.12 -12.20 -4.61
CA ALA A 50 10.75 -12.79 -3.33
C ALA A 50 10.78 -14.33 -3.37
N GLU A 51 10.27 -14.91 -4.45
CA GLU A 51 10.28 -16.36 -4.69
C GLU A 51 11.72 -16.90 -4.72
N SER A 52 12.61 -16.29 -5.50
CA SER A 52 14.02 -16.71 -5.55
C SER A 52 14.76 -16.54 -4.21
N ALA A 53 14.39 -15.54 -3.41
CA ALA A 53 14.98 -15.34 -2.08
C ALA A 53 14.51 -16.40 -1.07
N TRP A 54 13.25 -16.83 -1.12
CA TRP A 54 12.70 -17.86 -0.23
C TRP A 54 13.05 -19.28 -0.67
N ALA A 55 13.25 -19.53 -1.96
CA ALA A 55 13.63 -20.83 -2.47
C ALA A 55 14.94 -21.36 -1.84
N VAL A 56 15.88 -20.48 -1.50
CA VAL A 56 17.15 -20.88 -0.86
C VAL A 56 16.93 -21.58 0.48
N ASP A 57 15.91 -21.17 1.23
CA ASP A 57 15.62 -21.69 2.57
C ASP A 57 14.49 -22.73 2.58
N TRP A 58 13.77 -22.92 1.47
CA TRP A 58 12.53 -23.72 1.40
C TRP A 58 12.50 -24.79 0.29
N ASP A 59 13.51 -24.83 -0.60
CA ASP A 59 13.63 -25.80 -1.69
C ASP A 59 14.63 -26.92 -1.30
N THR A 60 14.49 -27.45 -0.08
CA THR A 60 15.30 -28.58 0.38
C THR A 60 14.53 -29.89 0.26
N PRO A 61 15.14 -30.97 -0.25
CA PRO A 61 14.46 -32.25 -0.47
C PRO A 61 13.98 -32.90 0.84
N GLU A 62 14.58 -32.54 1.98
CA GLU A 62 14.15 -32.97 3.31
C GLU A 62 12.80 -32.38 3.71
N GLU A 63 12.52 -31.13 3.33
CA GLU A 63 11.22 -30.50 3.56
C GLU A 63 10.16 -31.10 2.65
N ASP A 64 10.44 -31.31 1.36
CA ASP A 64 9.53 -32.03 0.45
C ASP A 64 9.09 -33.40 0.98
N GLU A 65 9.99 -34.12 1.66
CA GLU A 65 9.66 -35.39 2.30
C GLU A 65 8.79 -35.24 3.56
N ALA A 66 9.01 -34.18 4.35
CA ALA A 66 8.17 -33.84 5.50
C ALA A 66 6.74 -33.45 5.08
N TRP A 67 6.59 -32.75 3.96
CA TRP A 67 5.28 -32.35 3.42
C TRP A 67 4.51 -33.51 2.77
N ARG A 68 5.20 -34.52 2.23
CA ARG A 68 4.55 -35.74 1.68
C ARG A 68 3.92 -36.64 2.75
N ASN A 69 4.28 -36.47 4.02
CA ASN A 69 3.83 -37.31 5.12
C ASN A 69 2.79 -36.62 6.04
N LEU A 70 2.26 -35.45 5.63
CA LEU A 70 1.19 -34.70 6.28
C LEU A 70 -0.17 -34.99 5.64
#